data_AF-A0A660WKS3-F1
#
_entry.id   AF-A0A660WKS3-F1
#
_cell.length_a   1.000
_cell.length_b   1.000
_cell.length_c   1.000
_cell.angle_alpha   90.00
_cell.angle_beta   90.00
_cell.angle_gamma   90.00
#
_symmetry.space_group_name_H-M   'P 1'
#
loop_
_entity.id
_entity.type
_entity.pdbx_description
1 polymer ?
#
loop_
_entity_poly.entity_id
_entity_poly.type
_entity_poly.pdbx_seq_one_letter_code
_entity_poly.pdbx_strand_id
1 'polypeptide(L)'
;MLLSLTGCGLAYRKGIEREGRKFVEKYPAYIWMIERAIKEKRIVPGMTEEEVIKAWGQPTRKGEAQIGRHYYEKWVYERYENGEFAGTDILYFRKGVLVFWLD
;
A
#
# COMPACT_ATOMS: atom_id res chain seq x y z
N MET A 1 8.67 13.04 -0.29
CA MET A 1 10.06 12.65 0.07
C MET A 1 10.28 11.26 -0.50
N LEU A 2 11.01 11.14 -1.61
CA LEU A 2 11.22 9.85 -2.29
C LEU A 2 11.90 8.86 -1.32
N LEU A 3 11.16 7.88 -0.82
CA LEU A 3 11.75 6.71 -0.17
C LEU A 3 12.54 5.97 -1.24
N SER A 4 13.82 6.32 -1.34
CA SER A 4 14.88 5.54 -1.97
C SER A 4 14.77 4.11 -1.43
N LEU A 5 14.16 3.23 -2.22
CA LEU A 5 14.14 1.81 -1.94
C LEU A 5 15.58 1.34 -2.08
N THR A 6 16.28 1.22 -0.96
CA THR A 6 17.48 0.41 -0.83
C THR A 6 17.21 -0.99 -1.41
N GLY A 7 18.23 -1.71 -1.89
CA GLY A 7 18.04 -2.98 -2.61
C GLY A 7 17.11 -3.99 -1.92
N CYS A 8 17.04 -3.97 -0.58
CA CYS A 8 16.10 -4.74 0.22
C CYS A 8 14.62 -4.36 -0.03
N GLY A 9 14.29 -3.08 -0.14
CA GLY A 9 12.93 -2.60 -0.42
C GLY A 9 12.43 -3.00 -1.81
N LEU A 10 13.32 -2.98 -2.81
CA LEU A 10 13.02 -3.45 -4.17
C LEU A 10 12.77 -4.96 -4.24
N ALA A 11 13.61 -5.76 -3.57
CA ALA A 11 13.41 -7.21 -3.49
C ALA A 11 12.10 -7.56 -2.79
N TYR A 12 11.78 -6.86 -1.70
CA TYR A 12 10.55 -7.06 -0.94
C TYR A 12 9.30 -6.73 -1.77
N ARG A 13 9.30 -5.59 -2.46
CA ARG A 13 8.23 -5.19 -3.38
C ARG A 13 7.99 -6.25 -4.46
N LYS A 14 9.05 -6.75 -5.10
CA LYS A 14 8.94 -7.82 -6.11
C LYS A 14 8.36 -9.11 -5.53
N GLY A 15 8.72 -9.46 -4.30
CA GLY A 15 8.16 -10.60 -3.57
C GLY A 15 6.66 -10.47 -3.35
N ILE A 16 6.21 -9.35 -2.77
CA ILE A 16 4.78 -9.04 -2.59
C ILE A 16 4.06 -9.05 -3.93
N GLU A 17 4.59 -8.38 -4.94
CA GLU A 17 3.96 -8.29 -6.26
C GLU A 17 3.77 -9.68 -6.88
N ARG A 18 4.77 -10.57 -6.75
CA ARG A 18 4.74 -11.92 -7.32
C ARG A 18 3.83 -12.86 -6.54
N GLU A 19 3.91 -12.88 -5.22
CA GLU A 19 3.31 -13.92 -4.37
C GLU A 19 2.17 -13.42 -3.47
N GLY A 20 1.96 -12.11 -3.37
CA GLY A 20 0.91 -11.49 -2.57
C GLY A 20 1.15 -11.65 -1.06
N ARG A 21 0.07 -11.86 -0.31
CA ARG A 21 0.12 -12.04 1.15
C ARG A 21 1.00 -13.21 1.58
N LYS A 22 1.08 -14.28 0.77
CA LYS A 22 1.93 -15.46 1.04
C LYS A 22 3.41 -15.11 1.20
N PHE A 23 3.91 -14.08 0.52
CA PHE A 23 5.29 -13.62 0.73
C PHE A 23 5.47 -13.03 2.12
N VAL A 24 4.53 -12.18 2.53
CA VAL A 24 4.54 -11.48 3.82
C VAL A 24 4.54 -12.47 4.98
N GLU A 25 3.69 -13.51 4.89
CA GLU A 25 3.52 -14.54 5.91
C GLU A 25 4.79 -15.38 6.15
N LYS A 26 5.73 -15.43 5.20
CA LYS A 26 7.04 -16.08 5.41
C LYS A 26 7.93 -15.33 6.40
N TYR A 27 7.61 -14.07 6.70
CA TYR A 27 8.42 -13.18 7.53
C TYR A 27 7.59 -12.63 8.71
N PRO A 28 7.51 -13.34 9.85
CA PRO A 28 6.70 -12.92 11.00
C PRO A 28 6.98 -11.50 11.51
N ALA A 29 8.24 -11.06 11.46
CA ALA A 29 8.60 -9.69 11.83
C ALA A 29 7.90 -8.62 10.98
N TYR A 30 7.55 -8.95 9.73
CA TYR A 30 6.83 -8.03 8.85
C TYR A 30 5.35 -7.91 9.22
N ILE A 31 4.73 -8.97 9.72
CA ILE A 31 3.37 -8.93 10.26
C ILE A 31 3.32 -7.95 11.43
N TRP A 32 4.30 -8.01 12.35
CA TRP A 32 4.40 -7.06 13.45
C TRP A 32 4.55 -5.61 12.97
N MET A 33 5.33 -5.39 11.91
CA MET A 33 5.47 -4.07 11.28
C MET A 33 4.13 -3.55 10.71
N ILE A 34 3.35 -4.42 10.07
CA ILE A 34 2.00 -4.09 9.57
C ILE A 34 1.07 -3.72 10.72
N GLU A 35 1.01 -4.53 11.78
CA GLU A 35 0.18 -4.26 12.94
C GLU A 35 0.52 -2.92 13.60
N ARG A 36 1.81 -2.61 13.71
CA ARG A 36 2.29 -1.32 14.20
C ARG A 36 1.89 -0.17 13.27
N ALA A 37 2.04 -0.34 11.96
CA ALA A 37 1.65 0.66 10.98
C ALA A 37 0.15 0.96 11.02
N ILE A 38 -0.72 -0.05 11.20
CA ILE A 38 -2.17 0.15 11.39
C ILE A 38 -2.45 1.02 12.61
N LYS A 39 -1.82 0.71 13.76
CA LYS A 39 -1.98 1.50 15.00
C LYS A 39 -1.52 2.94 14.83
N GLU A 40 -0.43 3.14 14.11
CA GLU A 40 0.17 4.46 13.85
C GLU A 40 -0.46 5.17 12.65
N LYS A 41 -1.51 4.61 12.04
CA LYS A 41 -2.17 5.21 10.86
C LYS A 41 -1.20 5.46 9.71
N ARG A 42 -0.23 4.56 9.51
CA ARG A 42 0.72 4.56 8.41
C ARG A 42 0.42 3.44 7.42
N ILE A 43 0.86 3.63 6.18
CA ILE A 43 0.75 2.64 5.12
C ILE A 43 2.12 2.04 4.83
N VAL A 44 2.15 0.72 4.65
CA VAL A 44 3.35 -0.03 4.30
C VAL A 44 2.99 -1.09 3.25
N PRO A 45 3.92 -1.45 2.33
CA PRO A 45 3.66 -2.52 1.37
C PRO A 45 3.29 -3.83 2.09
N GLY A 46 2.55 -4.72 1.43
CA GLY A 46 2.14 -6.01 1.97
C GLY A 46 0.89 -5.98 2.86
N MET A 47 0.40 -4.79 3.22
CA MET A 47 -0.93 -4.62 3.83
C MET A 47 -2.01 -5.15 2.89
N THR A 48 -2.95 -5.91 3.44
CA THR A 48 -4.21 -6.26 2.78
C THR A 48 -5.12 -5.03 2.67
N GLU A 49 -6.11 -5.10 1.79
CA GLU A 49 -7.15 -4.07 1.66
C GLU A 49 -7.83 -3.77 2.99
N GLU A 50 -8.16 -4.79 3.78
CA GLU A 50 -8.79 -4.65 5.09
C GLU A 50 -7.85 -3.97 6.10
N GLU A 51 -6.56 -4.28 6.06
CA GLU A 51 -5.56 -3.63 6.92
C GLU A 51 -5.38 -2.15 6.54
N VAL A 52 -5.40 -1.82 5.25
CA VAL A 52 -5.40 -0.42 4.78
C VAL A 52 -6.67 0.29 5.24
N ILE A 53 -7.85 -0.32 5.13
CA ILE A 53 -9.10 0.26 5.63
C ILE A 53 -9.05 0.49 7.14
N LYS A 54 -8.48 -0.44 7.91
CA LYS A 54 -8.29 -0.24 9.36
C LYS A 54 -7.35 0.93 9.68
N ALA A 55 -6.32 1.13 8.85
CA ALA A 55 -5.41 2.25 8.98
C ALA A 55 -6.08 3.57 8.56
N TRP A 56 -6.45 3.72 7.30
CA TRP A 56 -6.85 5.00 6.68
C TRP A 56 -8.35 5.16 6.40
N GLY A 57 -9.15 4.13 6.62
CA GLY A 57 -10.57 4.13 6.25
C GLY A 57 -10.79 3.80 4.77
N GLN A 58 -12.02 4.04 4.31
CA GLN A 58 -12.40 3.76 2.93
C GLN A 58 -11.74 4.77 1.97
N PRO A 59 -11.28 4.34 0.79
CA PRO A 59 -10.79 5.26 -0.23
C PRO A 59 -11.93 6.10 -0.79
N THR A 60 -11.62 7.30 -1.24
CA THR A 60 -12.58 8.16 -1.94
C THR A 60 -13.04 7.51 -3.25
N ARG A 61 -12.11 6.87 -3.98
CA ARG A 61 -12.39 6.17 -5.24
C ARG A 61 -11.57 4.91 -5.40
N LYS A 62 -12.13 3.92 -6.10
CA LYS A 62 -11.45 2.71 -6.56
C LYS A 62 -11.51 2.63 -8.08
N GLY A 63 -10.53 1.95 -8.68
CA GLY A 63 -10.49 1.67 -10.11
C GLY A 63 -9.38 0.69 -10.44
N GLU A 64 -9.08 0.56 -11.73
CA GLU A 64 -7.98 -0.29 -12.20
C GLU A 64 -6.94 0.55 -12.93
N ALA A 65 -5.68 0.13 -12.85
CA ALA A 65 -4.58 0.74 -13.57
C ALA A 65 -3.69 -0.33 -14.19
N GLN A 66 -3.36 -0.17 -15.46
CA GLN A 66 -2.35 -0.97 -16.12
C GLN A 66 -0.99 -0.26 -16.03
N ILE A 67 0.00 -0.92 -15.42
CA ILE A 67 1.37 -0.41 -15.29
C ILE A 67 2.30 -1.46 -15.87
N GLY A 68 2.91 -1.14 -17.01
CA GLY A 68 3.65 -2.11 -17.81
C GLY A 68 2.76 -3.28 -18.23
N ARG A 69 3.12 -4.50 -17.81
CA ARG A 69 2.41 -5.75 -18.13
C ARG A 69 1.46 -6.22 -17.03
N HIS A 70 1.23 -5.41 -16.01
CA HIS A 70 0.47 -5.80 -14.84
C HIS A 70 -0.73 -4.87 -14.62
N TYR A 71 -1.85 -5.46 -14.22
CA TYR A 71 -3.02 -4.76 -13.74
C TYR A 71 -2.97 -4.66 -12.22
N TYR A 72 -3.33 -3.50 -11.72
CA TYR A 72 -3.43 -3.18 -10.30
C TYR A 72 -4.80 -2.62 -10.02
N GLU A 73 -5.35 -2.99 -8.88
CA GLU A 73 -6.43 -2.21 -8.30
C GLU A 73 -5.84 -0.92 -7.73
N LYS A 74 -6.45 0.20 -8.07
CA LYS A 74 -5.99 1.55 -7.73
C LYS A 74 -6.99 2.17 -6.76
N TRP A 75 -6.52 2.57 -5.59
CA TRP A 75 -7.31 3.30 -4.61
C TRP A 75 -6.80 4.73 -4.50
N VAL A 76 -7.73 5.67 -4.37
CA VAL A 76 -7.46 7.11 -4.32
C VAL A 76 -7.99 7.66 -3.01
N TYR A 77 -7.11 8.30 -2.24
CA TYR A 77 -7.43 9.01 -1.01
C TYR A 77 -7.16 10.50 -1.23
N GLU A 78 -8.20 11.31 -1.14
CA GLU A 78 -8.08 12.77 -1.21
C GLU A 78 -7.80 13.30 0.22
N ARG A 79 -6.73 14.09 0.37
CA ARG A 79 -6.37 14.73 1.65
C ARG A 79 -6.93 16.14 1.68
N TYR A 80 -7.50 16.52 2.81
CA TYR A 80 -8.01 17.87 3.05
C TYR A 80 -7.41 18.46 4.32
N GLU A 81 -6.98 19.72 4.25
CA GLU A 81 -6.45 20.49 5.38
C GLU A 81 -7.26 21.78 5.50
N ASN A 82 -7.81 22.07 6.69
CA ASN A 82 -8.65 23.24 6.94
C ASN A 82 -9.85 23.41 5.98
N GLY A 83 -10.37 22.29 5.44
CA GLY A 83 -11.47 22.29 4.49
C GLY A 83 -11.05 22.49 3.02
N GLU A 84 -9.77 22.69 2.76
CA GLU A 84 -9.20 22.82 1.42
C GLU A 84 -8.51 21.54 0.97
N PHE A 85 -8.52 21.28 -0.34
CA PHE A 85 -7.85 20.12 -0.91
C PHE A 85 -6.33 20.26 -0.79
N ALA A 86 -5.69 19.32 -0.09
CA ALA A 86 -4.26 19.33 0.21
C ALA A 86 -3.45 18.34 -0.64
N GLY A 87 -4.09 17.35 -1.26
CA GLY A 87 -3.43 16.42 -2.17
C GLY A 87 -4.12 15.08 -2.32
N THR A 88 -3.42 14.10 -2.89
CA THR A 88 -3.97 12.78 -3.16
C THR A 88 -2.92 11.70 -2.96
N ASP A 89 -3.24 10.71 -2.13
CA ASP A 89 -2.49 9.45 -2.11
C ASP A 89 -3.14 8.44 -3.04
N ILE A 90 -2.32 7.74 -3.83
CA ILE A 90 -2.76 6.69 -4.73
C ILE A 90 -2.08 5.39 -4.36
N LEU A 91 -2.87 4.41 -3.92
CA LEU A 91 -2.41 3.08 -3.52
C LEU A 91 -2.66 2.08 -4.65
N TYR A 92 -1.69 1.20 -4.90
CA TYR A 92 -1.76 0.17 -5.94
C TYR A 92 -1.69 -1.23 -5.34
N PHE A 93 -2.78 -1.97 -5.48
CA PHE A 93 -2.97 -3.31 -4.99
C PHE A 93 -2.82 -4.35 -6.10
N ARG A 94 -2.30 -5.51 -5.74
CA ARG A 94 -2.27 -6.67 -6.61
C ARG A 94 -2.47 -7.93 -5.78
N LYS A 95 -3.41 -8.79 -6.19
CA LYS A 95 -3.77 -10.00 -5.42
C LYS A 95 -4.19 -9.67 -3.98
N GLY A 96 -4.99 -8.61 -3.80
CA GLY A 96 -5.53 -8.18 -2.51
C GLY A 96 -4.51 -7.58 -1.53
N VAL A 97 -3.29 -7.26 -1.99
CA VAL A 97 -2.27 -6.64 -1.13
C VAL A 97 -1.64 -5.42 -1.78
N LEU A 98 -1.32 -4.43 -0.95
CA LEU A 98 -0.66 -3.20 -1.35
C LEU A 98 0.77 -3.48 -1.81
N VAL A 99 1.10 -3.07 -3.03
CA VAL A 99 2.45 -3.25 -3.59
C VAL A 99 3.27 -1.97 -3.42
N PHE A 100 2.67 -0.82 -3.71
CA PHE A 100 3.29 0.51 -3.60
C PHE A 100 2.21 1.61 -3.61
N TRP A 101 2.60 2.84 -3.30
CA TRP A 101 1.75 4.01 -3.40
C TRP A 101 2.53 5.23 -3.91
N LEU A 102 1.79 6.28 -4.28
CA LEU A 102 2.28 7.60 -4.68
C LEU A 102 1.59 8.66 -3.81
N ASP A 103 2.31 9.68 -3.37
CA ASP A 103 1.87 10.74 -2.43
C ASP A 103 1.88 12.16 -3.04
#